data_AF-A0A932EY41-F1
#
_entry.id   AF-A0A932EY41-F1
#
_cell.length_a   1.000
_cell.length_b   1.000
_cell.length_c   1.000
_cell.angle_alpha   90.00
_cell.angle_beta   90.00
_cell.angle_gamma   90.00
#
_symmetry.space_group_name_H-M   'P 1'
#
loop_
_entity.id
_entity.type
_entity.pdbx_description
1 polymer ?
#
loop_
_entity_poly.entity_id
_entity_poly.type
_entity_poly.pdbx_seq_one_letter_code
_entity_poly.pdbx_strand_id
1 'polypeptide(L)'
;MAETARIHEPEPSVLEPKPALQLVHGTAGAGASSEAAMPNVGRTAMIGYLVGFVAATVVITVAGTLGGLGFGASLGLGAFVGIWGGGGFGFMMGGTVPLARHLDAQSARSTHHGQGETHGTAAR
;
A
#
# COMPACT_ATOMS: atom_id res chain seq x y z
N MET A 1 33.42 18.10 -65.07
CA MET A 1 34.16 18.08 -63.78
C MET A 1 33.14 18.44 -62.70
N ALA A 2 32.14 17.63 -62.36
CA ALA A 2 32.13 16.26 -61.81
C ALA A 2 32.95 16.15 -60.51
N GLU A 3 32.36 15.49 -59.49
CA GLU A 3 32.98 15.02 -58.23
C GLU A 3 32.94 16.07 -57.08
N THR A 4 32.32 15.91 -55.91
CA THR A 4 31.72 14.77 -55.21
C THR A 4 30.76 15.26 -54.12
N ALA A 5 29.55 14.69 -54.11
CA ALA A 5 28.64 14.72 -52.99
C ALA A 5 29.25 13.97 -51.81
N ARG A 6 29.62 14.67 -50.73
CA ARG A 6 29.85 14.02 -49.44
C ARG A 6 28.54 13.91 -48.69
N ILE A 7 28.03 12.70 -48.74
CA ILE A 7 26.93 12.14 -47.97
C ILE A 7 27.25 12.40 -46.50
N HIS A 8 26.37 13.14 -45.81
CA HIS A 8 26.43 13.35 -44.38
C HIS A 8 25.82 12.10 -43.74
N GLU A 9 26.67 11.24 -43.16
CA GLU A 9 26.25 10.01 -42.51
C GLU A 9 25.47 10.32 -41.22
N PRO A 10 24.35 9.63 -40.96
CA PRO A 10 23.50 9.86 -39.80
C PRO A 10 24.18 9.42 -38.50
N GLU A 11 23.79 10.10 -37.41
CA GLU A 11 24.33 9.97 -36.06
C GLU A 11 24.56 8.53 -35.59
N PRO A 12 25.70 8.25 -34.92
CA PRO A 12 25.87 7.00 -34.19
C PRO A 12 24.86 6.99 -33.05
N SER A 13 23.80 6.22 -33.26
CA SER A 13 22.77 5.92 -32.29
C SER A 13 23.44 5.43 -31.00
N VAL A 14 23.51 6.31 -30.01
CA VAL A 14 23.85 5.94 -28.64
C VAL A 14 22.77 4.97 -28.21
N LEU A 15 23.14 3.69 -28.20
CA LEU A 15 22.35 2.59 -27.69
C LEU A 15 22.03 2.88 -26.22
N GLU A 16 20.92 3.57 -25.99
CA GLU A 16 20.27 3.62 -24.70
C GLU A 16 20.00 2.16 -24.30
N PRO A 17 20.60 1.66 -23.21
CA PRO A 17 20.28 0.34 -22.72
C PRO A 17 18.86 0.40 -22.18
N LYS A 18 17.88 0.11 -23.05
CA LYS A 18 16.50 -0.19 -22.70
C LYS A 18 16.57 -1.29 -21.64
N PRO A 19 16.28 -1.00 -20.35
CA PRO A 19 16.29 -2.05 -19.34
C PRO A 19 15.26 -3.07 -19.78
N ALA A 20 15.78 -4.26 -20.09
CA ALA A 20 15.00 -5.41 -20.43
C ALA A 20 13.89 -5.57 -19.39
N LEU A 21 12.66 -5.69 -19.87
CA LEU A 21 11.75 -6.74 -19.40
C LEU A 21 11.94 -7.14 -17.92
N GLN A 22 11.52 -6.28 -16.98
CA GLN A 22 10.99 -6.80 -15.71
C GLN A 22 9.58 -7.33 -15.97
N LEU A 23 9.54 -8.43 -16.73
CA LEU A 23 8.33 -9.20 -16.99
C LEU A 23 8.35 -10.39 -16.03
N VAL A 24 7.58 -10.24 -14.95
CA VAL A 24 6.95 -11.32 -14.18
C VAL A 24 7.89 -12.23 -13.35
N HIS A 25 7.94 -11.92 -12.06
CA HIS A 25 7.85 -12.92 -10.98
C HIS A 25 7.15 -12.29 -9.78
N GLY A 26 5.95 -12.75 -9.45
CA GLY A 26 5.31 -12.40 -8.18
C GLY A 26 3.80 -12.16 -8.22
N THR A 27 3.02 -13.04 -8.84
CA THR A 27 1.66 -13.26 -8.36
C THR A 27 1.75 -13.89 -6.96
N ALA A 28 1.03 -13.32 -5.99
CA ALA A 28 0.86 -13.80 -4.62
C ALA A 28 2.09 -13.75 -3.69
N GLY A 29 2.56 -12.56 -3.35
CA GLY A 29 3.61 -12.40 -2.33
C GLY A 29 3.84 -10.98 -1.83
N ALA A 30 2.88 -10.07 -1.94
CA ALA A 30 3.02 -8.67 -1.52
C ALA A 30 3.01 -8.47 0.02
N GLY A 31 3.42 -9.47 0.78
CA GLY A 31 3.39 -9.47 2.25
C GLY A 31 4.75 -9.67 2.95
N ALA A 32 5.81 -10.01 2.22
CA ALA A 32 7.07 -10.45 2.85
C ALA A 32 8.24 -9.45 2.77
N SER A 33 8.11 -8.33 2.05
CA SER A 33 9.24 -7.41 1.82
C SER A 33 9.32 -6.21 2.77
N SER A 34 8.71 -6.27 3.97
CA SER A 34 8.85 -5.22 4.99
C SER A 34 9.33 -5.76 6.34
N GLU A 35 10.19 -6.79 6.30
CA GLU A 35 10.91 -7.33 7.48
C GLU A 35 12.09 -6.43 7.92
N ALA A 36 11.98 -5.12 7.71
CA ALA A 36 12.95 -4.15 8.18
C ALA A 36 12.22 -2.94 8.78
N ALA A 37 12.18 -2.95 10.12
CA ALA A 37 12.19 -1.75 10.97
C ALA A 37 10.88 -1.03 11.35
N MET A 38 9.77 -1.73 11.67
CA MET A 38 8.79 -1.20 12.64
C MET A 38 8.17 -2.32 13.51
N PRO A 39 8.55 -2.46 14.79
CA PRO A 39 7.91 -3.43 15.67
C PRO A 39 6.41 -3.07 15.83
N ASN A 40 5.53 -4.04 15.55
CA ASN A 40 4.06 -4.04 15.71
C ASN A 40 3.16 -3.63 14.51
N VAL A 41 3.70 -3.14 13.38
CA VAL A 41 2.85 -2.78 12.22
C VAL A 41 2.25 -4.02 11.54
N GLY A 42 3.03 -5.10 11.41
CA GLY A 42 2.51 -6.35 10.83
C GLY A 42 1.38 -6.99 11.64
N ARG A 43 1.42 -6.90 12.97
CA ARG A 43 0.38 -7.47 13.85
C ARG A 43 -0.94 -6.70 13.72
N THR A 44 -0.88 -5.38 13.66
CA THR A 44 -2.08 -4.53 13.53
C THR A 44 -2.70 -4.66 12.13
N ALA A 45 -1.88 -4.75 11.08
CA ALA A 45 -2.34 -5.04 9.73
C ALA A 45 -3.01 -6.43 9.63
N MET A 46 -2.43 -7.46 10.28
CA MET A 46 -3.01 -8.81 10.32
C MET A 46 -4.35 -8.84 11.08
N ILE A 47 -4.45 -8.13 12.21
CA ILE A 47 -5.72 -8.01 12.95
C ILE A 47 -6.77 -7.31 12.08
N GLY A 48 -6.39 -6.21 11.41
CA GLY A 48 -7.27 -5.52 10.48
C GLY A 48 -7.76 -6.42 9.35
N TYR A 49 -6.87 -7.20 8.74
CA TYR A 49 -7.20 -8.20 7.73
C TYR A 49 -8.23 -9.22 8.25
N LEU A 50 -7.97 -9.83 9.41
CA LEU A 50 -8.86 -10.84 9.99
C LEU A 50 -10.24 -10.28 10.31
N VAL A 51 -10.29 -9.07 10.90
CA VAL A 51 -11.56 -8.41 11.22
C VAL A 51 -12.32 -8.06 9.95
N GLY A 52 -11.67 -7.49 8.95
CA GLY A 52 -12.27 -7.16 7.66
C GLY A 52 -12.78 -8.39 6.90
N PHE A 53 -11.99 -9.46 6.88
CA PHE A 53 -12.36 -10.75 6.29
C PHE A 53 -13.61 -11.34 6.95
N VAL A 54 -13.62 -11.44 8.29
CA VAL A 54 -14.74 -12.02 9.04
C VAL A 54 -15.99 -11.16 8.87
N ALA A 55 -15.87 -9.83 9.00
CA ALA A 55 -17.01 -8.93 8.85
C ALA A 55 -17.65 -9.02 7.45
N ALA A 56 -16.84 -8.96 6.39
CA ALA A 56 -17.32 -9.09 5.02
C ALA A 56 -17.96 -10.47 4.76
N THR A 57 -17.33 -11.54 5.25
CA THR A 57 -17.85 -12.90 5.11
C THR A 57 -19.21 -13.05 5.78
N VAL A 58 -19.37 -12.56 7.01
CA VAL A 58 -20.63 -12.63 7.76
C VAL A 58 -21.72 -11.82 7.06
N VAL A 59 -21.44 -10.58 6.67
CA VAL A 59 -22.43 -9.70 6.01
C VAL A 59 -22.93 -10.32 4.72
N ILE A 60 -22.04 -10.85 3.88
CA ILE A 60 -22.41 -11.43 2.58
C ILE A 60 -23.09 -12.78 2.75
N THR A 61 -22.67 -13.59 3.72
CA THR A 61 -23.34 -14.86 4.02
C THR A 61 -24.77 -14.60 4.47
N VAL A 62 -24.99 -13.66 5.39
CA VAL A 62 -26.32 -13.29 5.87
C VAL A 62 -27.18 -12.72 4.73
N ALA A 63 -26.64 -11.81 3.93
CA ALA A 63 -27.33 -11.26 2.77
C ALA A 63 -27.71 -12.34 1.74
N GLY A 64 -26.80 -13.27 1.46
CA GLY A 64 -27.04 -14.40 0.57
C GLY A 64 -28.15 -15.32 1.08
N THR A 65 -28.12 -15.66 2.37
CA THR A 65 -29.15 -16.49 2.98
C THR A 65 -30.52 -15.82 3.00
N LEU A 66 -30.58 -14.51 3.25
CA LEU A 66 -31.82 -13.73 3.18
C LEU A 66 -32.33 -13.60 1.74
N GLY A 67 -31.44 -13.62 0.76
CA GLY A 67 -31.75 -13.67 -0.67
C GLY A 67 -32.17 -15.05 -1.18
N GLY A 68 -32.26 -16.07 -0.31
CA GLY A 68 -32.68 -17.42 -0.67
C GLY A 68 -31.57 -18.30 -1.27
N LEU A 69 -30.31 -17.86 -1.25
CA LEU A 69 -29.21 -18.76 -1.59
C LEU A 69 -29.03 -19.82 -0.51
N GLY A 70 -28.70 -21.04 -0.94
CA GLY A 70 -28.32 -22.11 -0.02
C GLY A 70 -27.17 -21.66 0.90
N PHE A 71 -27.18 -22.10 2.15
CA PHE A 71 -26.20 -21.68 3.15
C PHE A 71 -24.76 -21.91 2.69
N GLY A 72 -24.47 -23.07 2.08
CA GLY A 72 -23.14 -23.39 1.54
C GLY A 72 -22.69 -22.45 0.41
N ALA A 73 -23.59 -22.09 -0.50
CA ALA A 73 -23.29 -21.14 -1.58
C ALA A 73 -23.07 -19.72 -1.03
N SER A 74 -23.88 -19.31 -0.06
CA SER A 74 -23.77 -18.01 0.61
C SER A 74 -22.46 -17.87 1.39
N LEU A 75 -22.05 -18.93 2.10
CA LEU A 75 -20.79 -18.96 2.84
C LEU A 75 -19.58 -18.95 1.89
N GLY A 76 -19.64 -19.71 0.79
CA GLY A 76 -18.59 -19.72 -0.23
C GLY A 76 -18.41 -18.35 -0.90
N LEU A 77 -19.52 -17.69 -1.23
CA LEU A 77 -19.52 -16.33 -1.78
C LEU A 77 -19.00 -15.33 -0.75
N GLY A 78 -19.43 -15.45 0.51
CA GLY A 78 -18.96 -14.62 1.62
C GLY A 78 -17.46 -14.73 1.83
N ALA A 79 -16.91 -15.95 1.85
CA ALA A 79 -15.48 -16.18 1.99
C ALA A 79 -14.69 -15.66 0.77
N PHE A 80 -15.21 -15.85 -0.45
CA PHE A 80 -14.59 -15.33 -1.66
C PHE A 80 -14.49 -13.81 -1.62
N VAL A 81 -15.61 -13.11 -1.40
CA VAL A 81 -15.61 -11.65 -1.33
C VAL A 81 -14.88 -11.16 -0.08
N GLY A 82 -14.91 -11.91 1.01
CA GLY A 82 -14.13 -11.63 2.21
C GLY A 82 -12.64 -11.61 1.91
N ILE A 83 -12.10 -12.60 1.20
CA ILE A 83 -10.66 -12.67 0.87
C ILE A 83 -10.25 -11.50 -0.04
N TRP A 84 -11.05 -11.23 -1.09
CA TRP A 84 -10.70 -10.23 -2.10
C TRP A 84 -11.03 -8.79 -1.71
N GLY A 85 -12.15 -8.57 -1.02
CA GLY A 85 -12.62 -7.25 -0.61
C GLY A 85 -12.34 -6.95 0.87
N GLY A 86 -12.78 -7.83 1.77
CA GLY A 86 -12.70 -7.62 3.22
C GLY A 86 -11.27 -7.63 3.76
N GLY A 87 -10.46 -8.60 3.32
CA GLY A 87 -9.08 -8.75 3.72
C GLY A 87 -8.20 -7.60 3.23
N GLY A 88 -8.32 -7.25 1.94
CA GLY A 88 -7.58 -6.12 1.36
C GLY A 88 -7.89 -4.78 2.04
N PHE A 89 -9.18 -4.48 2.23
CA PHE A 89 -9.60 -3.27 2.95
C PHE A 89 -9.15 -3.27 4.42
N GLY A 90 -9.33 -4.41 5.11
CA GLY A 90 -8.94 -4.56 6.51
C GLY A 90 -7.44 -4.41 6.73
N PHE A 91 -6.61 -4.94 5.82
CA PHE A 91 -5.16 -4.77 5.86
C PHE A 91 -4.76 -3.30 5.66
N MET A 92 -5.37 -2.61 4.67
CA MET A 92 -5.12 -1.18 4.42
C MET A 92 -5.47 -0.34 5.65
N MET A 93 -6.66 -0.51 6.22
CA MET A 93 -7.08 0.22 7.42
C MET A 93 -6.27 -0.17 8.66
N GLY A 94 -5.89 -1.44 8.79
CA GLY A 94 -5.06 -1.92 9.89
C GLY A 94 -3.64 -1.34 9.88
N GLY A 95 -3.10 -1.06 8.69
CA GLY A 95 -1.80 -0.42 8.51
C GLY A 95 -1.81 1.11 8.67
N THR A 96 -2.92 1.78 8.36
CA THR A 96 -3.01 3.25 8.47
C THR A 96 -3.18 3.73 9.91
N VAL A 97 -3.87 2.97 10.77
CA VAL A 97 -4.11 3.38 12.17
C VAL A 97 -2.82 3.55 13.00
N PRO A 98 -1.85 2.62 12.97
CA PRO A 98 -0.55 2.82 13.63
C PRO A 98 0.22 4.00 13.07
N LEU A 99 0.20 4.17 11.74
CA LEU A 99 0.90 5.24 11.05
C LEU A 99 0.35 6.62 11.45
N ALA A 100 -0.98 6.77 11.48
CA ALA A 100 -1.64 8.00 11.92
C ALA A 100 -1.23 8.37 13.36
N ARG A 101 -1.23 7.41 14.28
CA ARG A 101 -0.81 7.63 15.68
C ARG A 101 0.65 8.08 15.79
N HIS A 102 1.53 7.61 14.91
CA HIS A 102 2.93 8.05 14.90
C HIS A 102 3.07 9.48 14.38
N LEU A 103 2.30 9.88 13.36
CA LEU A 103 2.28 11.24 12.83
C LEU A 103 1.74 12.25 13.86
N ASP A 104 0.68 11.89 14.59
CA ASP A 104 0.13 12.71 15.68
C ASP A 104 1.17 12.93 16.80
N ALA A 105 1.87 11.87 17.20
CA ALA A 105 2.89 11.93 18.25
C ALA A 105 4.13 12.74 17.84
N GLN A 106 4.47 12.79 16.55
CA GLN A 106 5.55 13.65 16.04
C GLN A 106 5.12 15.13 16.03
N SER A 107 3.88 15.40 15.60
CA SER A 107 3.31 16.75 15.56
C SER A 107 3.24 17.39 16.96
N ALA A 108 2.90 16.62 17.99
CA ALA A 108 2.89 17.10 19.37
C ALA A 108 4.29 17.50 19.91
N ARG A 109 5.36 16.87 19.42
CA ARG A 109 6.74 17.18 19.85
C ARG A 109 7.27 18.46 19.22
N SER A 110 6.95 18.71 17.95
CA SER A 110 7.40 19.93 17.26
C SER A 110 6.77 21.20 17.84
N THR A 111 5.53 21.14 18.34
CA THR A 111 4.90 22.27 19.03
C THR A 111 5.61 22.66 20.33
N HIS A 112 6.10 21.67 21.10
CA HIS A 112 6.81 21.93 22.35
C HIS A 112 8.20 22.55 22.14
N HIS A 113 8.86 22.26 21.01
CA HIS A 113 10.21 22.77 20.75
C HIS A 113 10.20 24.23 20.29
N GLY A 114 9.19 24.66 19.53
CA GLY A 114 9.06 26.06 19.07
C GLY A 114 8.61 27.06 20.14
N GLN A 115 8.02 26.60 21.25
CA GLN A 115 7.52 27.47 22.32
C GLN A 115 8.63 27.91 23.30
N GLY A 116 9.79 27.25 23.28
CA GLY A 116 10.94 27.59 24.14
C GLY A 116 11.82 28.73 23.61
N GLU A 117 11.82 28.99 22.31
CA GLU A 117 12.74 29.95 21.69
C GLU A 117 12.19 31.40 21.66
N THR A 118 10.88 31.59 21.75
CA THR A 118 10.26 32.93 21.68
C THR A 118 10.23 33.67 23.03
N HIS A 119 10.50 33.00 24.15
CA HIS A 119 10.44 33.61 25.48
C HIS A 119 11.77 34.17 26.01
N GLY A 120 12.90 33.95 25.32
CA GLY A 120 14.23 34.40 25.77
C GLY A 120 14.71 35.75 25.24
N THR A 121 14.04 36.30 24.21
CA THR A 121 14.61 37.41 23.40
C THR A 121 13.98 38.78 23.68
N ALA A 122 13.02 38.89 24.60
CA ALA A 122 12.32 40.14 24.91
C ALA A 122 12.84 40.89 26.15
N ALA A 123 13.96 40.46 26.75
CA ALA A 123 14.51 41.03 27.98
C ALA A 123 15.83 41.81 27.77
N ARG A 124 16.05 42.41 26.60
CA ARG A 124 17.20 43.29 26.35
C ARG A 124 16.78 44.59 25.67
#